data_AF-A0A924YA34-F1
#
_entry.id   AF-A0A924YA34-F1
#
_cell.length_a   1.000
_cell.length_b   1.000
_cell.length_c   1.000
_cell.angle_alpha   90.00
_cell.angle_beta   90.00
_cell.angle_gamma   90.00
#
_symmetry.space_group_name_H-M   'P 1'
#
loop_
_entity.id
_entity.type
_entity.pdbx_description
1 polymer ?
#
loop_
_entity_poly.entity_id
_entity_poly.type
_entity_poly.pdbx_seq_one_letter_code
_entity_poly.pdbx_strand_id
1 'polypeptide(L)'
;MQTFSLIWFGQLVSLLGTAMTRFALLIWAYQQTGEATTLALLGFFAFGPMVLVSPFAGVLVDRWDRRKVMMLTDLGAGMMTVGMLLL
;
A
#
# COMPACT_ATOMS: atom_id res chain seq x y z
N MET A 1 25.66 -7.86 0.31
CA MET A 1 24.79 -8.32 1.43
C MET A 1 24.26 -7.15 2.26
N GLN A 2 25.10 -6.24 2.77
CA GLN A 2 24.66 -5.12 3.61
C GLN A 2 23.55 -4.24 2.98
N THR A 3 23.67 -3.85 1.70
CA THR A 3 22.64 -3.05 1.01
C THR A 3 21.30 -3.78 0.87
N PHE A 4 21.34 -5.09 0.59
CA PHE A 4 20.14 -5.91 0.49
C PHE A 4 19.44 -6.04 1.85
N SER A 5 20.20 -6.30 2.92
CA SER A 5 19.67 -6.38 4.28
C SER A 5 19.00 -5.08 4.72
N LEU A 6 19.56 -3.93 4.35
CA LEU A 6 19.01 -2.62 4.67
C LEU A 6 17.69 -2.35 3.94
N ILE A 7 17.63 -2.63 2.64
CA ILE A 7 16.39 -2.52 1.85
C ILE A 7 15.34 -3.49 2.36
N TRP A 8 15.73 -4.73 2.64
CA TRP A 8 14.83 -5.76 3.13
C TRP A 8 14.22 -5.39 4.48
N PHE A 9 15.03 -4.87 5.41
CA PHE A 9 14.53 -4.42 6.71
C PHE A 9 13.60 -3.21 6.58
N GLY A 10 13.95 -2.23 5.75
CA GLY A 10 13.08 -1.10 5.45
C GLY A 10 11.74 -1.54 4.87
N GLN A 11 11.77 -2.51 3.95
CA GLN A 11 10.56 -3.06 3.34
C GLN A 11 9.72 -3.86 4.34
N LEU A 12 10.36 -4.62 5.23
CA LEU A 12 9.67 -5.34 6.30
C LEU A 12 8.89 -4.36 7.18
N VAL A 13 9.53 -3.29 7.64
CA VAL A 13 8.87 -2.26 8.47
C VAL A 13 7.73 -1.58 7.72
N SER A 14 7.94 -1.23 6.44
CA SER A 14 6.91 -0.63 5.58
C SER A 14 5.68 -1.53 5.41
N LEU A 15 5.89 -2.83 5.15
CA LEU A 15 4.81 -3.81 5.00
C LEU A 15 4.03 -4.02 6.30
N LEU A 16 4.73 -4.08 7.44
CA LEU A 16 4.09 -4.17 8.75
C LEU A 16 3.23 -2.94 9.03
N GLY A 17 3.78 -1.74 8.83
CA GLY A 17 3.04 -0.49 8.99
C GLY A 17 1.79 -0.45 8.10
N THR A 18 1.93 -0.82 6.83
CA THR A 18 0.79 -0.89 5.89
C THR A 18 -0.29 -1.86 6.36
N ALA A 19 0.08 -3.03 6.88
CA ALA A 19 -0.87 -4.00 7.41
C ALA A 19 -1.61 -3.46 8.66
N MET A 20 -0.88 -2.80 9.56
CA MET A 20 -1.46 -2.16 10.75
C MET A 20 -2.43 -1.03 10.36
N THR A 21 -2.05 -0.16 9.42
CA THR A 21 -2.92 0.92 8.94
C THR A 21 -4.19 0.39 8.28
N ARG A 22 -4.10 -0.67 7.46
CA ARG A 22 -5.29 -1.33 6.89
C ARG A 22 -6.23 -1.86 7.95
N PHE A 23 -5.69 -2.51 8.98
CA PHE A 23 -6.50 -3.04 10.09
C PHE A 23 -7.17 -1.90 10.88
N ALA A 24 -6.43 -0.85 11.20
CA ALA A 24 -6.96 0.32 11.90
C ALA A 24 -8.06 1.02 11.10
N LEU A 25 -7.87 1.20 9.78
CA LEU A 25 -8.86 1.81 8.90
C LEU A 25 -10.17 1.02 8.81
N LEU A 26 -10.09 -0.32 8.80
CA LEU A 26 -11.30 -1.16 8.82
C LEU A 26 -12.12 -0.93 10.09
N ILE A 27 -11.46 -0.91 11.25
CA ILE A 27 -12.14 -0.66 12.54
C ILE A 27 -12.70 0.77 12.57
N TRP A 28 -11.90 1.76 12.18
CA TRP A 28 -12.32 3.16 12.18
C TRP A 28 -13.53 3.40 11.27
N ALA A 29 -13.49 2.89 10.02
CA ALA A 29 -14.59 3.06 9.08
C ALA A 29 -15.88 2.39 9.55
N TYR A 30 -15.77 1.22 10.20
CA TYR A 30 -16.91 0.56 10.82
C TYR A 30 -17.47 1.37 11.99
N GLN A 31 -16.61 1.96 12.84
CA GLN A 31 -17.06 2.81 13.94
C GLN A 31 -17.76 4.08 13.47
N GLN A 32 -17.33 4.66 12.33
CA GLN A 32 -17.95 5.86 11.78
C GLN A 32 -19.32 5.63 11.15
N THR A 33 -19.50 4.52 10.41
CA THR A 33 -20.74 4.27 9.65
C THR A 33 -21.66 3.24 10.31
N GLY A 34 -21.10 2.28 11.05
CA GLY A 34 -21.85 1.13 11.59
C GLY A 34 -22.31 0.13 10.52
N GLU A 35 -21.97 0.36 9.24
CA GLU A 35 -22.49 -0.44 8.13
C GLU A 35 -21.46 -1.43 7.57
N ALA A 36 -21.94 -2.63 7.22
CA ALA A 36 -21.11 -3.66 6.58
C ALA A 36 -20.75 -3.33 5.12
N THR A 37 -21.56 -2.51 4.45
CA THR A 37 -21.33 -2.00 3.08
C THR A 37 -20.03 -1.21 2.99
N THR A 38 -19.72 -0.37 3.97
CA THR A 38 -18.47 0.39 4.05
C THR A 38 -17.25 -0.52 4.06
N LEU A 39 -17.31 -1.61 4.82
CA LEU A 39 -16.22 -2.60 4.90
C LEU A 39 -16.06 -3.36 3.57
N ALA A 40 -17.17 -3.74 2.94
CA ALA A 40 -17.15 -4.40 1.64
C ALA A 40 -16.53 -3.50 0.55
N LEU A 41 -16.87 -2.20 0.57
CA LEU A 41 -16.30 -1.21 -0.34
C LEU A 41 -14.80 -1.00 -0.09
N LEU A 42 -14.37 -0.90 1.17
CA LEU A 42 -12.95 -0.83 1.51
C LEU A 42 -12.18 -2.04 0.99
N GLY A 43 -12.71 -3.25 1.18
CA GLY A 43 -12.14 -4.47 0.61
C GLY A 43 -12.08 -4.44 -0.92
N PHE A 44 -13.16 -4.01 -1.56
CA PHE A 44 -13.22 -3.88 -3.02
C PHE A 44 -12.16 -2.93 -3.56
N PHE A 45 -12.02 -1.73 -2.97
CA PHE A 45 -11.01 -0.76 -3.40
C PHE A 45 -9.58 -1.13 -3.00
N ALA A 46 -9.40 -2.01 -2.02
CA ALA A 46 -8.08 -2.54 -1.67
C ALA A 46 -7.55 -3.58 -2.68
N PHE A 47 -8.44 -4.39 -3.27
CA PHE A 47 -8.06 -5.51 -4.15
C PHE A 47 -8.39 -5.26 -5.63
N GLY A 48 -9.51 -4.63 -5.94
CA GLY A 48 -9.97 -4.40 -7.32
C GLY A 48 -8.95 -3.66 -8.17
N PRO A 49 -8.49 -2.46 -7.75
CA PRO A 49 -7.44 -1.73 -8.47
C PRO A 49 -6.13 -2.52 -8.56
N MET A 50 -5.76 -3.26 -7.50
CA MET A 50 -4.53 -4.07 -7.50
C MET A 50 -4.56 -5.13 -8.59
N VAL A 51 -5.67 -5.86 -8.74
CA VAL A 51 -5.83 -6.89 -9.78
C VAL A 51 -5.76 -6.26 -11.17
N LEU A 52 -6.47 -5.15 -11.38
CA LEU A 52 -6.50 -4.46 -12.68
C LEU A 52 -5.13 -3.92 -13.09
N VAL A 53 -4.35 -3.38 -12.14
CA VAL A 53 -3.05 -2.75 -12.41
C VAL A 53 -1.91 -3.78 -12.48
N SER A 54 -2.04 -4.95 -11.83
CA SER A 54 -1.00 -5.98 -11.78
C SER A 54 -0.40 -6.41 -13.13
N PRO A 55 -1.16 -6.66 -14.22
CA PRO A 55 -0.56 -7.03 -15.50
C PRO A 55 0.25 -5.89 -16.12
N PHE A 56 -0.18 -4.64 -15.93
CA PHE A 56 0.52 -3.47 -16.43
C PHE A 56 1.79 -3.17 -15.63
N ALA A 57 1.74 -3.39 -14.31
CA ALA A 57 2.86 -3.15 -13.42
C ALA A 57 4.10 -3.97 -13.82
N GLY A 58 3.93 -5.25 -14.21
CA GLY A 58 5.05 -6.09 -14.66
C GLY A 58 5.74 -5.55 -15.91
N VAL A 59 4.96 -5.19 -16.93
CA VAL A 59 5.48 -4.59 -18.17
C VAL A 59 6.21 -3.27 -17.91
N LEU A 60 5.70 -2.47 -16.97
CA LEU A 60 6.30 -1.18 -16.61
C LEU A 60 7.65 -1.37 -15.90
N VAL A 61 7.73 -2.29 -14.94
CA VAL A 61 8.95 -2.60 -14.17
C VAL A 61 10.04 -3.19 -15.07
N ASP A 62 9.68 -3.98 -16.07
CA ASP A 62 10.64 -4.58 -16.99
C ASP A 62 11.24 -3.57 -17.97
N ARG A 63 10.50 -2.51 -18.32
CA ARG A 63 10.95 -1.49 -19.27
C ARG A 63 11.70 -0.32 -18.63
N TRP A 64 11.52 -0.09 -17.33
CA TRP A 64 12.03 1.08 -16.63
C TRP A 64 13.20 0.71 -15.69
N ASP A 65 13.97 1.71 -15.28
CA ASP A 65 15.01 1.52 -14.27
C ASP A 65 14.36 1.13 -12.93
N ARG A 66 14.59 -0.12 -12.52
CA ARG A 66 14.05 -0.72 -11.29
C ARG A 66 14.28 0.15 -10.05
N ARG A 67 15.43 0.84 -9.99
CA ARG A 67 15.75 1.72 -8.85
C ARG A 67 14.83 2.92 -8.79
N LYS A 68 14.50 3.53 -9.93
CA LYS A 68 13.59 4.68 -10.01
C LYS A 68 12.15 4.26 -9.72
N VAL A 69 11.74 3.09 -10.23
CA VAL A 69 10.41 2.54 -9.97
C VAL A 69 10.21 2.32 -8.48
N MET A 70 11.17 1.67 -7.81
CA MET A 70 11.12 1.42 -6.37
C MET A 70 11.01 2.72 -5.55
N MET A 71 11.82 3.74 -5.87
CA MET A 71 11.73 5.04 -5.21
C MET A 71 10.37 5.72 -5.40
N LEU A 72 9.82 5.71 -6.61
CA LEU A 72 8.53 6.33 -6.91
C LEU A 72 7.38 5.62 -6.18
N THR A 73 7.38 4.29 -6.14
CA THR A 73 6.33 3.52 -5.46
C THR A 73 6.40 3.69 -3.95
N ASP A 74 7.61 3.71 -3.37
CA ASP A 74 7.78 3.88 -1.92
C ASP A 74 7.43 5.32 -1.48
N LEU A 75 7.81 6.33 -2.27
CA LEU A 75 7.36 7.71 -2.04
C LEU A 75 5.84 7.83 -2.15
N GLY A 76 5.23 7.19 -3.15
CA GLY A 76 3.78 7.12 -3.30
C GLY A 76 3.10 6.52 -2.07
N ALA A 77 3.59 5.38 -1.59
CA ALA A 77 3.07 4.75 -0.37
C ALA A 77 3.22 5.64 0.86
N GLY A 78 4.38 6.29 1.03
CA GLY A 78 4.62 7.24 2.12
C GLY A 78 3.66 8.44 2.09
N MET A 79 3.44 9.03 0.92
CA MET A 79 2.49 10.14 0.76
C MET A 79 1.05 9.72 1.10
N MET A 80 0.63 8.52 0.71
CA MET A 80 -0.71 8.01 1.04
C MET A 80 -0.87 7.80 2.56
N THR A 81 0.16 7.25 3.22
CA THR A 81 0.16 7.08 4.69
C THR A 81 0.10 8.43 5.41
N VAL A 82 0.81 9.45 4.92
CA VAL A 82 0.72 10.82 5.46
C VAL A 82 -0.68 11.40 5.22
N GLY A 83 -1.29 11.16 4.06
CA GLY A 83 -2.67 11.56 3.80
C GLY A 83 -3.66 10.91 4.78
N MET A 84 -3.48 9.62 5.09
CA MET A 84 -4.29 8.90 6.08
C MET A 84 -4.09 9.42 7.50
N LEU A 85 -2.89 9.87 7.86
CA LEU A 85 -2.60 10.48 9.16
C LEU A 85 -3.40 11.78 9.37
N LEU A 86 -3.73 12.49 8.28
CA LEU A 86 -4.45 13.77 8.33
C LEU A 86 -5.98 13.62 8.36
N LEU A 87 -6.51 12.40 8.12
CA LEU A 87 -7.94 12.06 8.19
C LEU A 87 -8.34 11.73 9.64
#